data_AF-A0A929KNV0-F1
#
_entry.id   AF-A0A929KNV0-F1
#
_cell.length_a   1.000
_cell.length_b   1.000
_cell.length_c   1.000
_cell.angle_alpha   90.00
_cell.angle_beta   90.00
_cell.angle_gamma   90.00
#
_symmetry.space_group_name_H-M   'P 1'
#
loop_
_entity.id
_entity.type
_entity.pdbx_description
1 polymer ?
#
loop_
_entity_poly.entity_id
_entity_poly.type
_entity_poly.pdbx_seq_one_letter_code
_entity_poly.pdbx_strand_id
1 'polypeptide(L)'
;MTEWRVSSETGRLREVLVCPPDHYRWIPTNSIVRRTLADDRQRPALSHLASQHGQLVAAMEQAGVKVHRLNPEPHLPYMVYTRDSTVTTPWGSLLCQLERPQRRGEYAGLIDFHAAHGSAFWRKSSAGTLEGGDIHIIRPGLACIGYSGGRTDEAGAEQLAGWLRAEGWECRIEAFDEHFLHLDVLFCMAAPTLAVACHDVLPEDFLAWLKGHGIRTIDVPYRDAMQLGCNILALGDEKVISAHESSGLNAKLRAEGLTVLDPELSLFTQGGGGPHCLTCPLLRDD
;
A
#
# COMPACT_ATOMS: atom_id res chain seq x y z
N MET A 1 -1.87 -24.62 10.32
CA MET A 1 -1.03 -23.49 9.91
C MET A 1 -1.96 -22.35 9.55
N THR A 2 -1.58 -21.11 9.82
CA THR A 2 -2.40 -19.96 9.41
C THR A 2 -2.25 -19.77 7.91
N GLU A 3 -3.36 -19.80 7.18
CA GLU A 3 -3.39 -19.65 5.72
C GLU A 3 -3.87 -18.24 5.35
N TRP A 4 -2.94 -17.30 5.36
CA TRP A 4 -3.16 -15.94 4.87
C TRP A 4 -3.12 -15.90 3.35
N ARG A 5 -4.17 -15.34 2.76
CA ARG A 5 -4.39 -15.31 1.31
C ARG A 5 -5.11 -14.03 0.92
N VAL A 6 -4.67 -13.43 -0.17
CA VAL A 6 -5.29 -12.23 -0.76
C VAL A 6 -5.32 -12.40 -2.27
N SER A 7 -6.53 -12.43 -2.83
CA SER A 7 -6.76 -12.65 -4.27
C SER A 7 -7.29 -11.42 -5.00
N SER A 8 -7.61 -10.35 -4.28
CA SER A 8 -8.01 -9.05 -4.83
C SER A 8 -7.71 -7.91 -3.87
N GLU A 9 -7.55 -6.69 -4.38
CA GLU A 9 -7.41 -5.48 -3.54
C GLU A 9 -8.72 -5.08 -2.86
N THR A 10 -9.86 -5.60 -3.34
CA THR A 10 -11.20 -5.08 -2.99
C THR A 10 -12.12 -6.09 -2.33
N GLY A 11 -11.72 -7.36 -2.26
CA GLY A 11 -12.39 -8.39 -1.48
C GLY A 11 -12.45 -8.01 -0.01
N ARG A 12 -13.42 -8.55 0.72
CA ARG A 12 -13.68 -8.16 2.11
C ARG A 12 -12.44 -8.42 2.98
N LEU A 13 -11.91 -7.37 3.60
CA LEU A 13 -10.74 -7.47 4.46
C LEU A 13 -11.11 -8.14 5.78
N ARG A 14 -10.39 -9.22 6.13
CA ARG A 14 -10.61 -10.00 7.35
C ARG A 14 -9.48 -9.81 8.35
N GLU A 15 -8.24 -9.88 7.89
CA GLU A 15 -7.06 -9.72 8.71
C GLU A 15 -6.05 -8.79 8.04
N VAL A 16 -5.42 -7.91 8.82
CA VAL A 16 -4.45 -6.91 8.34
C VAL A 16 -3.28 -6.80 9.32
N LEU A 17 -2.09 -6.58 8.80
CA LEU A 17 -0.88 -6.28 9.57
C LEU A 17 -0.56 -4.79 9.54
N VAL A 18 -0.35 -4.22 10.73
CA VAL A 18 0.15 -2.85 10.92
C VAL A 18 1.37 -2.85 11.83
N CYS A 19 2.07 -1.72 11.91
CA CYS A 19 3.14 -1.52 12.89
C CYS A 19 2.91 -0.20 13.65
N PRO A 20 2.82 -0.23 14.99
CA PRO A 20 2.69 0.97 15.80
C PRO A 20 3.81 2.01 15.59
N PRO A 21 3.53 3.31 15.69
CA PRO A 21 4.46 4.38 15.32
C PRO A 21 5.45 4.78 16.43
N ASP A 22 5.71 3.92 17.40
CA ASP A 22 6.51 4.20 18.62
C ASP A 22 7.92 4.74 18.33
N HIS A 23 8.49 4.35 17.19
CA HIS A 23 9.82 4.77 16.74
C HIS A 23 9.81 5.56 15.42
N TYR A 24 8.61 5.89 14.93
CA TYR A 24 8.42 6.61 13.69
C TYR A 24 8.97 8.04 13.78
N ARG A 25 9.72 8.41 12.75
CA ARG A 25 10.27 9.76 12.58
C ARG A 25 10.60 9.95 11.12
N TRP A 26 10.33 11.14 10.58
CA TRP A 26 10.68 11.48 9.21
C TRP A 26 12.19 11.41 8.97
N ILE A 27 12.59 10.65 7.95
CA ILE A 27 13.96 10.58 7.43
C ILE A 27 13.95 10.82 5.91
N PRO A 28 14.97 11.46 5.32
CA PRO A 28 14.93 11.99 3.95
C PRO A 28 15.07 10.92 2.85
N THR A 29 14.24 9.87 2.90
CA THR A 29 14.29 8.70 2.02
C THR A 29 13.46 8.85 0.75
N ASN A 30 12.56 9.83 0.67
CA ASN A 30 11.74 10.14 -0.51
C ASN A 30 11.53 11.66 -0.70
N SER A 31 10.98 12.04 -1.85
CA SER A 31 10.75 13.44 -2.25
C SER A 31 9.77 14.17 -1.33
N ILE A 32 8.69 13.50 -0.90
CA ILE A 32 7.66 14.06 -0.01
C ILE A 32 8.27 14.42 1.35
N VAL A 33 8.99 13.49 1.99
CA VAL A 33 9.60 13.71 3.30
C VAL A 33 10.68 14.80 3.22
N ARG A 34 11.47 14.83 2.13
CA ARG A 34 12.47 15.89 1.93
C ARG A 34 11.82 17.28 1.88
N ARG A 35 10.65 17.41 1.25
CA ARG A 35 9.87 18.66 1.25
C ARG A 35 9.36 18.99 2.66
N THR A 36 8.77 18.02 3.35
CA THR A 36 8.30 18.20 4.73
C THR A 36 9.40 18.67 5.68
N LEU A 37 10.61 18.09 5.56
CA LEU A 37 11.76 18.48 6.37
C LEU A 37 12.34 19.84 5.99
N ALA A 38 12.18 20.29 4.74
CA ALA A 38 12.61 21.61 4.29
C ALA A 38 11.70 22.74 4.77
N ASP A 39 10.42 22.45 5.05
CA ASP A 39 9.43 23.40 5.57
C ASP A 39 9.66 23.79 7.07
N ASP A 40 10.76 23.33 7.69
CA ASP A 40 11.13 23.55 9.10
C ASP A 40 9.99 23.27 10.11
N ARG A 41 9.13 22.31 9.78
CA ARG A 41 8.04 21.89 10.66
C ARG A 41 8.62 21.21 11.89
N GLN A 42 8.06 21.54 13.06
CA GLN A 42 8.37 20.79 14.27
C GLN A 42 8.03 19.30 14.08
N ARG A 43 8.92 18.44 14.57
CA ARG A 43 8.67 17.00 14.59
C ARG A 43 7.37 16.72 15.36
N PRO A 44 6.50 15.85 14.84
CA PRO A 44 5.25 15.55 15.52
C PRO A 44 5.51 14.89 16.87
N ALA A 45 4.71 15.27 17.87
CA ALA A 45 4.71 14.58 19.15
C ALA A 45 4.26 13.12 18.96
N LEU A 46 4.91 12.18 19.67
CA LEU A 46 4.55 10.75 19.62
C LEU A 46 3.08 10.50 19.95
N SER A 47 2.48 11.29 20.83
CA SER A 47 1.05 11.22 21.16
C SER A 47 0.15 11.53 19.96
N HIS A 48 0.53 12.46 19.08
CA HIS A 48 -0.24 12.78 17.87
C HIS A 48 -0.10 11.68 16.82
N LEU A 49 1.11 11.13 16.65
CA LEU A 49 1.33 9.96 15.79
C LEU A 49 0.51 8.75 16.25
N ALA A 50 0.54 8.45 17.55
CA ALA A 50 -0.25 7.39 18.14
C ALA A 50 -1.76 7.62 17.98
N SER A 51 -2.22 8.88 18.08
CA SER A 51 -3.61 9.24 17.87
C SER A 51 -4.06 8.99 16.42
N GLN A 52 -3.34 9.53 15.42
CA GLN A 52 -3.67 9.34 14.00
C GLN A 52 -3.60 7.86 13.59
N HIS A 53 -2.56 7.13 13.98
CA HIS A 53 -2.48 5.67 13.74
C HIS A 53 -3.63 4.93 14.45
N GLY A 54 -3.98 5.35 15.67
CA GLY A 54 -5.12 4.81 16.40
C GLY A 54 -6.45 4.99 15.68
N GLN A 55 -6.66 6.13 15.00
CA GLN A 55 -7.86 6.36 14.17
C GLN A 55 -7.92 5.39 12.99
N LEU A 56 -6.81 5.15 12.29
CA LEU A 56 -6.73 4.16 11.21
C LEU A 56 -7.08 2.75 11.70
N VAL A 57 -6.48 2.33 12.82
CA VAL A 57 -6.76 1.02 13.44
C VAL A 57 -8.24 0.92 13.82
N ALA A 58 -8.79 1.94 14.48
CA ALA A 58 -10.19 1.96 14.89
C ALA A 58 -11.14 1.88 13.68
N ALA A 59 -10.83 2.55 12.56
CA ALA A 59 -11.63 2.47 11.34
C ALA A 59 -11.67 1.04 10.78
N MET A 60 -10.54 0.32 10.78
CA MET A 60 -10.48 -1.09 10.35
C MET A 60 -11.22 -2.02 11.32
N GLU A 61 -11.05 -1.85 12.64
CA GLU A 61 -11.72 -2.65 13.66
C GLU A 61 -13.25 -2.45 13.63
N GLN A 62 -13.72 -1.21 13.43
CA GLN A 62 -15.14 -0.89 13.25
C GLN A 62 -15.73 -1.55 11.99
N ALA A 63 -14.92 -1.75 10.96
CA ALA A 63 -15.31 -2.51 9.77
C ALA A 63 -15.25 -4.03 9.97
N GLY A 64 -14.87 -4.50 11.16
CA GLY A 64 -14.80 -5.92 11.52
C GLY A 64 -13.50 -6.60 11.08
N VAL A 65 -12.45 -5.83 10.79
CA VAL A 65 -11.12 -6.36 10.45
C VAL A 65 -10.34 -6.67 11.72
N LYS A 66 -9.73 -7.85 11.78
CA LYS A 66 -8.78 -8.21 12.84
C LYS A 66 -7.40 -7.62 12.53
N VAL A 67 -6.89 -6.82 13.46
CA VAL A 67 -5.61 -6.12 13.31
C VAL A 67 -4.50 -6.87 14.04
N HIS A 68 -3.47 -7.26 13.30
CA HIS A 68 -2.20 -7.80 13.79
C HIS A 68 -1.15 -6.71 13.86
N ARG A 69 -0.19 -6.84 14.78
CA ARG A 69 0.82 -5.81 15.01
C ARG A 69 2.22 -6.40 14.99
N LEU A 70 3.12 -5.75 14.27
CA LEU A 70 4.56 -5.94 14.44
C LEU A 70 5.06 -5.23 15.71
N ASN A 71 6.15 -5.72 16.27
CA ASN A 71 6.91 -4.98 17.27
C ASN A 71 7.78 -3.94 16.54
N PRO A 72 7.62 -2.63 16.80
CA PRO A 72 8.43 -1.61 16.16
C PRO A 72 9.87 -1.64 16.70
N GLU A 73 10.84 -1.34 15.84
CA GLU A 73 12.27 -1.34 16.19
C GLU A 73 12.85 0.09 16.17
N PRO A 74 13.61 0.54 17.19
CA PRO A 74 14.14 1.91 17.26
C PRO A 74 14.99 2.35 16.05
N HIS A 75 15.66 1.39 15.43
CA HIS A 75 16.57 1.59 14.31
C HIS A 75 15.88 1.52 12.93
N LEU A 76 14.59 1.12 12.88
CA LEU A 76 13.80 1.00 11.65
C LEU A 76 12.55 1.90 11.73
N PRO A 77 12.72 3.22 11.56
CA PRO A 77 11.64 4.18 11.81
C PRO A 77 10.45 4.04 10.85
N TYR A 78 10.59 3.31 9.74
CA TYR A 78 9.58 3.23 8.68
C TYR A 78 8.81 1.89 8.69
N MET A 79 8.97 1.06 9.73
CA MET A 79 8.19 -0.17 9.91
C MET A 79 6.68 0.06 9.90
N VAL A 80 6.21 1.28 10.20
CA VAL A 80 4.79 1.68 10.10
C VAL A 80 4.21 1.46 8.70
N TYR A 81 5.04 1.51 7.65
CA TYR A 81 4.63 1.26 6.28
C TYR A 81 4.76 -0.23 5.94
N THR A 82 3.92 -1.04 6.58
CA THR A 82 3.99 -2.51 6.51
C THR A 82 3.75 -3.05 5.10
N ARG A 83 3.08 -2.28 4.24
CA ARG A 83 2.85 -2.58 2.82
C ARG A 83 4.12 -2.98 2.09
N ASP A 84 5.21 -2.26 2.32
CA ASP A 84 6.36 -2.34 1.43
C ASP A 84 7.15 -3.64 1.60
N SER A 85 7.17 -4.14 2.83
CA SER A 85 8.08 -5.20 3.27
C SER A 85 7.52 -6.60 2.99
N THR A 86 6.19 -6.72 2.83
CA THR A 86 5.55 -7.98 2.44
C THR A 86 4.21 -7.72 1.75
N VAL A 87 3.84 -8.60 0.83
CA VAL A 87 2.52 -8.60 0.17
C VAL A 87 1.96 -10.01 0.22
N THR A 88 0.72 -10.17 0.67
CA THR A 88 0.03 -11.46 0.61
C THR A 88 -0.60 -11.68 -0.76
N THR A 89 -0.47 -12.90 -1.28
CA THR A 89 -1.03 -13.36 -2.56
C THR A 89 -2.00 -14.54 -2.31
N PRO A 90 -2.69 -15.09 -3.33
CA PRO A 90 -3.52 -16.28 -3.14
C PRO A 90 -2.78 -17.51 -2.60
N TRP A 91 -1.46 -17.55 -2.79
CA TRP A 91 -0.59 -18.68 -2.44
C TRP A 91 0.17 -18.48 -1.13
N GLY A 92 0.02 -17.33 -0.47
CA GLY A 92 0.70 -16.98 0.77
C GLY A 92 1.44 -15.65 0.68
N SER A 93 2.20 -15.32 1.73
CA SER A 93 2.91 -14.04 1.78
C SER A 93 4.21 -14.07 0.96
N LEU A 94 4.48 -13.00 0.23
CA LEU A 94 5.74 -12.71 -0.43
C LEU A 94 6.58 -11.83 0.49
N LEU A 95 7.81 -12.24 0.78
CA LEU A 95 8.78 -11.35 1.42
C LEU A 95 9.43 -10.47 0.35
N CYS A 96 9.30 -9.15 0.50
CA CYS A 96 9.85 -8.16 -0.43
C CYS A 96 11.32 -7.85 -0.12
N GLN A 97 12.02 -7.26 -1.09
CA GLN A 97 13.44 -6.89 -0.98
C GLN A 97 13.54 -5.37 -1.12
N LEU A 98 13.53 -4.66 0.01
CA LEU A 98 13.50 -3.20 0.00
C LEU A 98 14.78 -2.60 -0.55
N GLU A 99 14.65 -1.49 -1.28
CA GLU A 99 15.82 -0.75 -1.77
C GLU A 99 16.55 -0.12 -0.59
N ARG A 100 15.89 0.78 0.15
CA ARG A 100 16.59 1.66 1.08
C ARG A 100 17.28 0.89 2.21
N PRO A 101 18.61 1.02 2.39
CA PRO A 101 19.34 0.32 3.45
C PRO A 101 18.77 0.53 4.85
N GLN A 102 18.21 1.72 5.12
CA GLN A 102 17.57 2.06 6.39
C GLN A 102 16.31 1.24 6.70
N ARG A 103 15.76 0.57 5.69
CA ARG A 103 14.56 -0.25 5.79
C ARG A 103 14.82 -1.75 5.60
N ARG A 104 15.98 -2.13 5.05
CA ARG A 104 16.28 -3.54 4.77
C ARG A 104 16.17 -4.44 6.01
N GLY A 105 16.40 -3.94 7.22
CA GLY A 105 16.23 -4.74 8.45
C GLY A 105 14.78 -5.14 8.77
N GLU A 106 13.77 -4.53 8.11
CA GLU A 106 12.35 -4.77 8.36
C GLU A 106 11.92 -6.23 8.12
N TYR A 107 12.66 -7.00 7.30
CA TYR A 107 12.37 -8.42 7.07
C TYR A 107 12.46 -9.26 8.35
N ALA A 108 13.28 -8.86 9.33
CA ALA A 108 13.54 -9.68 10.52
C ALA A 108 12.27 -9.82 11.37
N GLY A 109 11.62 -8.69 11.68
CA GLY A 109 10.35 -8.67 12.42
C GLY A 109 9.22 -9.39 11.67
N LEU A 110 9.23 -9.37 10.33
CA LEU A 110 8.29 -10.14 9.52
C LEU A 110 8.52 -11.65 9.63
N ILE A 111 9.78 -12.11 9.55
CA ILE A 111 10.11 -13.54 9.68
C ILE A 111 9.65 -14.06 11.05
N ASP A 112 9.95 -13.32 12.12
CA ASP A 112 9.54 -13.68 13.48
C ASP A 112 8.01 -13.67 13.62
N PHE A 113 7.33 -12.66 13.06
CA PHE A 113 5.88 -12.58 13.04
C PHE A 113 5.23 -13.79 12.35
N HIS A 114 5.70 -14.13 11.14
CA HIS A 114 5.16 -15.25 10.39
C HIS A 114 5.40 -16.59 11.09
N ALA A 115 6.58 -16.78 11.71
CA ALA A 115 6.92 -17.96 12.51
C ALA A 115 6.02 -18.10 13.75
N ALA A 116 5.82 -17.01 14.50
CA ALA A 116 4.97 -16.99 15.69
C ALA A 116 3.49 -17.34 15.37
N HIS A 117 3.02 -17.00 14.17
CA HIS A 117 1.66 -17.30 13.71
C HIS A 117 1.55 -18.63 12.95
N GLY A 118 2.63 -19.40 12.82
CA GLY A 118 2.64 -20.66 12.09
C GLY A 118 2.20 -20.51 10.63
N SER A 119 2.62 -19.42 9.99
CA SER A 119 2.41 -19.14 8.56
C SER A 119 3.74 -19.20 7.80
N ALA A 120 3.68 -19.38 6.49
CA ALA A 120 4.87 -19.48 5.64
C ALA A 120 4.83 -18.44 4.51
N PHE A 121 6.03 -18.04 4.06
CA PHE A 121 6.16 -17.26 2.84
C PHE A 121 6.05 -18.18 1.62
N TRP A 122 5.23 -17.78 0.65
CA TRP A 122 5.14 -18.44 -0.65
C TRP A 122 6.46 -18.32 -1.42
N ARG A 123 6.99 -17.08 -1.48
CA ARG A 123 8.24 -16.72 -2.16
C ARG A 123 8.96 -15.62 -1.37
N LYS A 124 10.23 -15.42 -1.70
CA LYS A 124 11.05 -14.30 -1.21
C LYS A 124 11.72 -13.67 -2.42
N SER A 125 11.58 -12.35 -2.58
CA SER A 125 12.23 -11.62 -3.67
C SER A 125 13.75 -11.71 -3.54
N SER A 126 14.43 -11.82 -4.68
CA SER A 126 15.90 -12.00 -4.72
C SER A 126 16.58 -11.52 -6.00
N ALA A 127 15.84 -11.27 -7.09
CA ALA A 127 16.43 -10.86 -8.37
C ALA A 127 16.84 -9.39 -8.39
N GLY A 128 16.16 -8.57 -7.59
CA GLY A 128 16.35 -7.13 -7.50
C GLY A 128 15.60 -6.57 -6.31
N THR A 129 15.36 -5.27 -6.34
CA THR A 129 14.54 -4.58 -5.35
C THR A 129 13.06 -4.65 -5.75
N LEU A 130 12.21 -4.90 -4.76
CA LEU A 130 10.77 -5.04 -4.92
C LEU A 130 10.12 -4.57 -3.62
N GLU A 131 9.26 -3.56 -3.69
CA GLU A 131 8.51 -3.04 -2.55
C GLU A 131 7.00 -3.16 -2.81
N GLY A 132 6.23 -3.52 -1.78
CA GLY A 132 4.81 -3.81 -1.92
C GLY A 132 3.90 -2.64 -2.33
N GLY A 133 4.33 -1.38 -2.16
CA GLY A 133 3.60 -0.22 -2.69
C GLY A 133 3.48 -0.21 -4.22
N ASP A 134 4.30 -0.99 -4.92
CA ASP A 134 4.23 -1.16 -6.38
C ASP A 134 3.38 -2.35 -6.81
N ILE A 135 2.89 -3.19 -5.88
CA ILE A 135 2.23 -4.46 -6.21
C ILE A 135 0.73 -4.32 -5.97
N HIS A 136 -0.06 -4.52 -7.03
CA HIS A 136 -1.52 -4.52 -6.97
C HIS A 136 -2.09 -5.85 -7.47
N ILE A 137 -2.62 -6.64 -6.55
CA ILE A 137 -3.40 -7.85 -6.86
C ILE A 137 -4.83 -7.40 -7.18
N ILE A 138 -5.10 -6.99 -8.42
CA ILE A 138 -6.36 -6.31 -8.77
C ILE A 138 -7.58 -7.21 -8.50
N ARG A 139 -7.57 -8.43 -9.03
CA ARG A 139 -8.60 -9.46 -8.83
C ARG A 139 -8.03 -10.85 -9.21
N PRO A 140 -8.74 -11.97 -8.95
CA PRO A 140 -8.28 -13.28 -9.39
C PRO A 140 -7.94 -13.30 -10.89
N GLY A 141 -6.69 -13.61 -11.20
CA GLY A 141 -6.17 -13.70 -12.58
C GLY A 141 -5.60 -12.40 -13.15
N LEU A 142 -5.61 -11.28 -12.42
CA LEU A 142 -5.15 -9.97 -12.91
C LEU A 142 -4.34 -9.23 -11.86
N ALA A 143 -3.11 -8.87 -12.20
CA ALA A 143 -2.22 -8.08 -11.36
C ALA A 143 -1.53 -6.96 -12.15
N CYS A 144 -1.11 -5.93 -11.42
CA CYS A 144 -0.22 -4.90 -11.92
C CYS A 144 0.97 -4.74 -10.96
N ILE A 145 2.17 -4.57 -11.52
CA ILE A 145 3.40 -4.33 -10.79
C ILE A 145 4.07 -3.09 -11.36
N GLY A 146 4.23 -2.05 -10.54
CA GLY A 146 4.96 -0.85 -10.89
C GLY A 146 6.47 -1.06 -10.80
N TYR A 147 7.23 -0.28 -11.58
CA TYR A 147 8.64 -0.06 -11.32
C TYR A 147 9.08 1.33 -11.78
N SER A 148 10.03 1.90 -11.06
CA SER A 148 10.65 3.19 -11.40
C SER A 148 12.17 3.15 -11.32
N GLY A 149 12.74 2.05 -10.78
CA GLY A 149 14.15 1.94 -10.42
C GLY A 149 14.50 2.57 -9.06
N GLY A 150 13.57 3.33 -8.45
CA GLY A 150 13.78 4.00 -7.17
C GLY A 150 13.46 3.16 -5.93
N ARG A 151 12.54 2.18 -6.07
CA ARG A 151 12.03 1.29 -4.99
C ARG A 151 11.88 -0.15 -5.45
N THR A 152 11.12 -0.34 -6.51
CA THR A 152 11.13 -1.57 -7.31
C THR A 152 11.93 -1.30 -8.58
N ASP A 153 12.87 -2.18 -8.87
CA ASP A 153 13.55 -2.22 -10.16
C ASP A 153 12.90 -3.24 -11.10
N GLU A 154 13.24 -3.15 -12.38
CA GLU A 154 12.66 -4.00 -13.42
C GLU A 154 12.91 -5.50 -13.15
N ALA A 155 14.07 -5.86 -12.58
CA ALA A 155 14.40 -7.25 -12.29
C ALA A 155 13.54 -7.83 -11.16
N GLY A 156 13.28 -7.04 -10.11
CA GLY A 156 12.35 -7.39 -9.04
C GLY A 156 10.90 -7.50 -9.54
N ALA A 157 10.47 -6.56 -10.38
CA ALA A 157 9.14 -6.58 -10.99
C ALA A 157 8.94 -7.81 -11.90
N GLU A 158 9.88 -8.10 -12.80
CA GLU A 158 9.82 -9.26 -13.70
C GLU A 158 9.89 -10.59 -12.95
N GLN A 159 10.64 -10.67 -11.85
CA GLN A 159 10.67 -11.88 -11.01
C GLN A 159 9.27 -12.21 -10.47
N LEU A 160 8.58 -11.23 -9.89
CA LEU A 160 7.22 -11.44 -9.39
C LEU A 160 6.23 -11.71 -10.53
N ALA A 161 6.30 -10.93 -11.61
CA ALA A 161 5.44 -11.12 -12.78
C ALA A 161 5.59 -12.53 -13.36
N GLY A 162 6.82 -13.05 -13.43
CA GLY A 162 7.10 -14.42 -13.86
C GLY A 162 6.43 -15.47 -12.98
N TRP A 163 6.45 -15.29 -11.65
CA TRP A 163 5.73 -16.19 -10.74
C TRP A 163 4.21 -16.12 -10.93
N LEU A 164 3.63 -14.93 -11.07
CA LEU A 164 2.19 -14.77 -11.29
C LEU A 164 1.74 -15.36 -12.64
N ARG A 165 2.51 -15.12 -13.71
CA ARG A 165 2.27 -15.69 -15.05
C ARG A 165 2.37 -17.21 -15.04
N ALA A 166 3.29 -17.80 -14.26
CA ALA A 166 3.40 -19.25 -14.10
C ALA A 166 2.16 -19.87 -13.43
N GLU A 167 1.44 -19.09 -12.61
CA GLU A 167 0.15 -19.46 -12.03
C GLU A 167 -1.05 -19.08 -12.95
N GLY A 168 -0.78 -18.65 -14.18
CA GLY A 168 -1.79 -18.34 -15.20
C GLY A 168 -2.41 -16.95 -15.11
N TRP A 169 -1.83 -16.03 -14.32
CA TRP A 169 -2.35 -14.67 -14.18
C TRP A 169 -1.82 -13.75 -15.28
N GLU A 170 -2.68 -12.84 -15.75
CA GLU A 170 -2.25 -11.66 -16.50
C GLU A 170 -1.54 -10.70 -15.54
N CYS A 171 -0.33 -10.29 -15.89
CA CYS A 171 0.45 -9.35 -15.11
C CYS A 171 0.98 -8.23 -15.99
N ARG A 172 0.45 -7.02 -15.78
CA ARG A 172 0.97 -5.79 -16.39
C ARG A 172 2.13 -5.27 -15.55
N ILE A 173 3.27 -5.05 -16.19
CA ILE A 173 4.37 -4.31 -15.59
C ILE A 173 4.26 -2.86 -16.07
N GLU A 174 4.24 -1.92 -15.13
CA GLU A 174 4.03 -0.51 -15.41
C GLU A 174 5.26 0.30 -15.01
N ALA A 175 5.93 0.91 -15.99
CA ALA A 175 7.00 1.85 -15.72
C ALA A 175 6.41 3.21 -15.31
N PHE A 176 6.96 3.84 -14.28
CA PHE A 176 6.58 5.19 -13.88
C PHE A 176 7.80 6.02 -13.43
N ASP A 177 7.64 7.33 -13.34
CA ASP A 177 8.72 8.24 -12.97
C ASP A 177 9.12 8.08 -11.49
N GLU A 178 10.41 7.97 -11.20
CA GLU A 178 10.96 7.81 -9.84
C GLU A 178 10.65 8.99 -8.89
N HIS A 179 10.14 10.10 -9.42
CA HIS A 179 9.58 11.19 -8.65
C HIS A 179 8.49 10.74 -7.67
N PHE A 180 7.69 9.75 -8.10
CA PHE A 180 6.68 9.12 -7.28
C PHE A 180 7.28 7.95 -6.50
N LEU A 181 6.84 7.79 -5.27
CA LEU A 181 7.46 6.82 -4.37
C LEU A 181 7.21 5.38 -4.83
N HIS A 182 5.95 5.08 -5.11
CA HIS A 182 5.45 3.79 -5.57
C HIS A 182 4.24 4.01 -6.48
N LEU A 183 3.78 2.97 -7.18
CA LEU A 183 2.58 2.99 -8.01
C LEU A 183 1.30 3.32 -7.21
N ASP A 184 1.22 2.93 -5.93
CA ASP A 184 0.08 3.24 -5.05
C ASP A 184 -0.07 4.74 -4.69
N VAL A 185 0.89 5.58 -5.09
CA VAL A 185 0.76 7.05 -5.08
C VAL A 185 -0.07 7.54 -6.27
N LEU A 186 -0.11 6.76 -7.34
CA LEU A 186 -0.75 7.10 -8.61
C LEU A 186 -2.05 6.33 -8.82
N PHE A 187 -2.17 5.11 -8.31
CA PHE A 187 -3.27 4.19 -8.60
C PHE A 187 -3.60 3.27 -7.41
N CYS A 188 -4.88 3.17 -7.03
CA CYS A 188 -5.37 2.14 -6.11
C CYS A 188 -6.78 1.70 -6.52
N MET A 189 -7.11 0.42 -6.30
CA MET A 189 -8.48 -0.07 -6.44
C MET A 189 -9.34 0.40 -5.25
N ALA A 190 -10.55 0.91 -5.54
CA ALA A 190 -11.54 1.34 -4.54
C ALA A 190 -12.67 0.31 -4.36
N ALA A 191 -13.06 -0.36 -5.46
CA ALA A 191 -14.09 -1.39 -5.52
C ALA A 191 -13.82 -2.32 -6.73
N PRO A 192 -14.52 -3.47 -6.89
CA PRO A 192 -14.18 -4.46 -7.92
C PRO A 192 -14.07 -3.93 -9.37
N THR A 193 -14.80 -2.87 -9.70
CA THR A 193 -14.82 -2.22 -11.03
C THR A 193 -14.48 -0.73 -10.98
N LEU A 194 -13.90 -0.25 -9.87
CA LEU A 194 -13.58 1.16 -9.66
C LEU A 194 -12.20 1.31 -9.03
N ALA A 195 -11.39 2.17 -9.63
CA ALA A 195 -10.10 2.60 -9.10
C ALA A 195 -10.05 4.12 -8.95
N VAL A 196 -9.10 4.61 -8.17
CA VAL A 196 -8.65 6.00 -8.18
C VAL A 196 -7.33 6.05 -8.93
N ALA A 197 -7.15 7.03 -9.81
CA ALA A 197 -5.99 7.09 -10.68
C ALA A 197 -5.62 8.54 -11.00
N CYS A 198 -4.31 8.85 -11.05
CA CYS A 198 -3.81 10.16 -11.45
C CYS A 198 -3.67 10.27 -12.97
N HIS A 199 -4.66 10.84 -13.67
CA HIS A 199 -4.68 10.86 -15.14
C HIS A 199 -3.61 11.77 -15.74
N ASP A 200 -3.15 12.76 -14.97
CA ASP A 200 -2.06 13.67 -15.37
C ASP A 200 -0.71 12.97 -15.55
N VAL A 201 -0.55 11.75 -15.01
CA VAL A 201 0.74 11.05 -14.90
C VAL A 201 0.69 9.68 -15.53
N LEU A 202 -0.37 8.91 -15.25
CA LEU A 202 -0.48 7.56 -15.74
C LEU A 202 -0.64 7.56 -17.27
N PRO A 203 0.11 6.73 -18.00
CA PRO A 203 0.01 6.65 -19.45
C PRO A 203 -1.41 6.34 -19.93
N GLU A 204 -1.78 6.89 -21.10
CA GLU A 204 -3.10 6.65 -21.70
C GLU A 204 -3.36 5.17 -21.95
N ASP A 205 -2.33 4.39 -22.29
CA ASP A 205 -2.45 2.94 -22.51
C ASP A 205 -2.67 2.16 -21.21
N PHE A 206 -2.12 2.62 -20.07
CA PHE A 206 -2.44 2.07 -18.74
C PHE A 206 -3.92 2.31 -18.39
N LEU A 207 -4.42 3.54 -18.58
CA LEU A 207 -5.82 3.87 -18.34
C LEU A 207 -6.75 3.11 -19.30
N ALA A 208 -6.35 2.95 -20.57
CA ALA A 208 -7.09 2.15 -21.55
C ALA A 208 -7.09 0.66 -21.20
N TRP A 209 -5.98 0.13 -20.66
CA TRP A 209 -5.89 -1.25 -20.19
C TRP A 209 -6.83 -1.52 -19.01
N LEU A 210 -6.86 -0.62 -18.01
CA LEU A 210 -7.83 -0.70 -16.90
C LEU A 210 -9.27 -0.71 -17.44
N LYS A 211 -9.58 0.22 -18.35
CA LYS A 211 -10.90 0.30 -18.98
C LYS A 211 -11.25 -0.95 -19.78
N GLY A 212 -10.29 -1.53 -20.50
CA GLY A 212 -10.45 -2.79 -21.24
C GLY A 212 -10.78 -3.97 -20.33
N HIS A 213 -10.29 -3.92 -19.08
CA HIS A 213 -10.65 -4.84 -18.01
C HIS A 213 -11.94 -4.47 -17.26
N GLY A 214 -12.68 -3.46 -17.71
CA GLY A 214 -13.94 -3.03 -17.08
C GLY A 214 -13.76 -2.24 -15.78
N ILE A 215 -12.57 -1.69 -15.54
CA ILE A 215 -12.27 -0.86 -14.37
C ILE A 215 -12.42 0.61 -14.75
N ARG A 216 -13.39 1.30 -14.14
CA ARG A 216 -13.52 2.75 -14.24
C ARG A 216 -12.54 3.42 -13.29
N THR A 217 -12.13 4.64 -13.61
CA THR A 217 -11.23 5.43 -12.78
C THR A 217 -11.89 6.74 -12.35
N ILE A 218 -11.78 7.06 -11.06
CA ILE A 218 -11.95 8.42 -10.57
C ILE A 218 -10.62 9.15 -10.78
N ASP A 219 -10.66 10.26 -11.50
CA ASP A 219 -9.48 11.11 -11.70
C ASP A 219 -9.09 11.84 -10.40
N VAL A 220 -7.80 11.73 -10.07
CA VAL A 220 -7.13 12.44 -8.99
C VAL A 220 -6.08 13.37 -9.61
N PRO A 221 -6.21 14.70 -9.48
CA PRO A 221 -5.23 15.63 -10.04
C PRO A 221 -3.82 15.39 -9.48
N TYR A 222 -2.78 15.68 -10.27
CA TYR A 222 -1.38 15.55 -9.88
C TYR A 222 -1.08 16.16 -8.50
N ARG A 223 -1.62 17.36 -8.23
CA ARG A 223 -1.44 18.06 -6.95
C ARG A 223 -1.89 17.21 -5.76
N ASP A 224 -2.99 16.50 -5.90
CA ASP A 224 -3.58 15.70 -4.84
C ASP A 224 -2.86 14.35 -4.76
N ALA A 225 -2.47 13.75 -5.89
CA ALA A 225 -1.62 12.55 -5.92
C ALA A 225 -0.29 12.77 -5.18
N MET A 226 0.35 13.94 -5.34
CA MET A 226 1.56 14.32 -4.59
C MET A 226 1.36 14.48 -3.07
N GLN A 227 0.11 14.51 -2.61
CA GLN A 227 -0.28 14.49 -1.19
C GLN A 227 -0.86 13.14 -0.78
N LEU A 228 -0.63 12.11 -1.60
CA LEU A 228 -1.14 10.75 -1.46
C LEU A 228 -2.65 10.62 -1.60
N GLY A 229 -3.23 11.46 -2.45
CA GLY A 229 -4.66 11.43 -2.78
C GLY A 229 -5.12 10.07 -3.31
N CYS A 230 -4.32 9.37 -4.11
CA CYS A 230 -4.70 8.04 -4.61
C CYS A 230 -4.55 6.92 -3.57
N ASN A 231 -3.82 7.14 -2.49
CA ASN A 231 -3.43 6.08 -1.57
C ASN A 231 -4.61 5.71 -0.65
N ILE A 232 -5.43 4.76 -1.07
CA ILE A 232 -6.64 4.34 -0.37
C ILE A 232 -6.61 2.84 -0.07
N LEU A 233 -7.32 2.42 0.98
CA LEU A 233 -7.48 1.01 1.32
C LEU A 233 -8.94 0.61 1.16
N ALA A 234 -9.24 -0.23 0.16
CA ALA A 234 -10.54 -0.87 0.09
C ALA A 234 -10.71 -1.92 1.20
N LEU A 235 -11.85 -1.90 1.90
CA LEU A 235 -12.18 -2.85 2.96
C LEU A 235 -13.15 -3.95 2.48
N GLY A 236 -13.67 -3.83 1.25
CA GLY A 236 -14.79 -4.60 0.73
C GLY A 236 -16.14 -4.10 1.26
N ASP A 237 -17.23 -4.75 0.85
CA ASP A 237 -18.61 -4.36 1.18
C ASP A 237 -18.88 -2.86 0.97
N GLU A 238 -18.40 -2.32 -0.16
CA GLU A 238 -18.52 -0.91 -0.57
C GLU A 238 -17.92 0.09 0.43
N LYS A 239 -16.92 -0.32 1.22
CA LYS A 239 -16.20 0.56 2.16
C LYS A 239 -14.76 0.78 1.76
N VAL A 240 -14.27 1.99 2.01
CA VAL A 240 -12.89 2.41 1.72
C VAL A 240 -12.36 3.30 2.84
N ILE A 241 -11.08 3.19 3.14
CA ILE A 241 -10.34 4.15 3.96
C ILE A 241 -9.56 5.09 3.03
N SER A 242 -9.73 6.39 3.25
CA SER A 242 -8.99 7.47 2.57
C SER A 242 -8.57 8.49 3.62
N ALA A 243 -7.50 9.26 3.41
CA ALA A 243 -7.12 10.29 4.37
C ALA A 243 -8.20 11.38 4.50
N HIS A 244 -8.42 11.91 5.71
CA HIS A 244 -9.35 13.03 5.95
C HIS A 244 -9.07 14.24 5.04
N GLU A 245 -7.79 14.51 4.82
CA GLU A 245 -7.29 15.63 4.04
C GLU A 245 -7.64 15.52 2.54
N SER A 246 -7.92 14.31 2.05
CA SER A 246 -8.33 14.01 0.66
C SER A 246 -9.80 14.34 0.38
N SER A 247 -10.32 15.44 0.92
CA SER A 247 -11.74 15.82 0.91
C SER A 247 -12.40 15.77 -0.48
N GLY A 248 -11.72 16.25 -1.52
CA GLY A 248 -12.21 16.21 -2.89
C GLY A 248 -12.40 14.79 -3.43
N LEU A 249 -11.43 13.90 -3.18
CA LEU A 249 -11.57 12.49 -3.53
C LEU A 249 -12.66 11.82 -2.67
N ASN A 250 -12.71 12.10 -1.37
CA ASN A 250 -13.68 11.50 -0.46
C ASN A 250 -15.12 11.84 -0.88
N ALA A 251 -15.36 13.05 -1.40
CA ALA A 251 -16.65 13.42 -1.98
C ALA A 251 -16.97 12.61 -3.25
N LYS A 252 -16.00 12.42 -4.15
CA LYS A 252 -16.17 11.60 -5.37
C LYS A 252 -16.43 10.12 -5.04
N LEU A 253 -15.70 9.54 -4.09
CA LEU A 253 -15.91 8.17 -3.62
C LEU A 253 -17.31 7.98 -3.03
N ARG A 254 -17.78 8.92 -2.20
CA ARG A 254 -19.16 8.91 -1.66
C ARG A 254 -20.21 9.05 -2.77
N ALA A 255 -19.94 9.84 -3.80
CA ALA A 255 -20.84 9.99 -4.95
C ALA A 255 -20.93 8.71 -5.79
N GLU A 256 -19.89 7.87 -5.79
CA GLU A 256 -19.92 6.50 -6.37
C GLU A 256 -20.62 5.47 -5.45
N GLY A 257 -21.18 5.92 -4.32
CA GLY A 257 -21.93 5.06 -3.38
C GLY A 257 -21.07 4.39 -2.30
N LEU A 258 -19.77 4.66 -2.25
CA LEU A 258 -18.89 4.07 -1.25
C LEU A 258 -19.05 4.73 0.12
N THR A 259 -19.00 3.92 1.17
CA THR A 259 -18.80 4.40 2.53
C THR A 259 -17.33 4.72 2.75
N VAL A 260 -17.01 6.00 2.91
CA VAL A 260 -15.63 6.45 3.16
C VAL A 260 -15.41 6.64 4.66
N LEU A 261 -14.47 5.87 5.22
CA LEU A 261 -13.91 6.07 6.55
C LEU A 261 -12.65 6.93 6.40
N ASP A 262 -12.66 8.13 6.96
CA ASP A 262 -11.65 9.14 6.68
C ASP A 262 -10.88 9.62 7.92
N PRO A 263 -10.00 8.77 8.50
CA PRO A 263 -9.17 9.14 9.64
C PRO A 263 -8.19 10.25 9.28
N GLU A 264 -7.82 11.06 10.28
CA GLU A 264 -6.76 12.05 10.13
C GLU A 264 -5.40 11.34 10.01
N LEU A 265 -4.67 11.58 8.92
CA LEU A 265 -3.42 10.88 8.62
C LEU A 265 -2.30 11.80 8.11
N SER A 266 -2.50 13.12 8.19
CA SER A 266 -1.53 14.12 7.73
C SER A 266 -0.08 13.89 8.17
N LEU A 267 0.16 13.34 9.37
CA LEU A 267 1.53 13.12 9.86
C LEU A 267 2.25 11.98 9.13
N PHE A 268 1.49 11.01 8.62
CA PHE A 268 1.99 9.90 7.82
C PHE A 268 2.08 10.28 6.34
N THR A 269 1.08 11.00 5.80
CA THR A 269 1.13 11.46 4.41
C THR A 269 2.28 12.44 4.17
N GLN A 270 2.60 13.30 5.15
CA GLN A 270 3.81 14.13 5.17
C GLN A 270 5.11 13.32 5.22
N GLY A 271 5.04 12.09 5.73
CA GLY A 271 6.12 11.11 5.68
C GLY A 271 6.13 10.25 4.42
N GLY A 272 5.25 10.53 3.46
CA GLY A 272 5.16 9.84 2.19
C GLY A 272 4.41 8.50 2.23
N GLY A 273 3.51 8.25 3.18
CA GLY A 273 2.61 7.08 3.13
C GLY A 273 1.18 7.36 3.60
N GLY A 274 0.20 6.73 2.96
CA GLY A 274 -1.24 6.83 3.29
C GLY A 274 -1.80 5.52 3.86
N PRO A 275 -3.15 5.37 3.93
CA PRO A 275 -3.81 4.15 4.39
C PRO A 275 -3.30 2.86 3.74
N HIS A 276 -3.05 2.86 2.43
CA HIS A 276 -2.56 1.68 1.72
C HIS A 276 -1.14 1.32 2.14
N CYS A 277 -0.25 2.32 2.28
CA CYS A 277 1.13 2.12 2.71
C CYS A 277 1.22 1.65 4.18
N LEU A 278 0.35 2.16 5.06
CA LEU A 278 0.33 1.84 6.49
C LEU A 278 -0.23 0.44 6.81
N THR A 279 -0.64 -0.31 5.78
CA THR A 279 -1.33 -1.59 5.97
C THR A 279 -0.83 -2.67 5.02
N CYS A 280 -0.76 -3.90 5.53
CA CYS A 280 -0.55 -5.10 4.73
C CYS A 280 -1.73 -6.07 4.96
N PRO A 281 -2.71 -6.15 4.03
CA PRO A 281 -3.74 -7.16 4.05
C PRO A 281 -3.13 -8.57 4.14
N LEU A 282 -3.58 -9.35 5.12
CA LEU A 282 -3.16 -10.74 5.33
C LEU A 282 -4.24 -11.72 4.87
N LEU A 283 -5.51 -11.36 5.04
CA LEU A 283 -6.63 -12.19 4.60
C LEU A 283 -7.74 -11.34 4.04
N ARG A 284 -8.13 -11.64 2.80
CA ARG A 284 -9.36 -11.14 2.19
C ARG A 284 -10.23 -12.32 1.76
N ASP A 285 -11.55 -12.14 1.78
CA ASP A 285 -12.46 -13.02 1.07
C ASP A 285 -12.24 -12.86 -0.45
N ASP A 286 -12.51 -13.92 -1.22
CA ASP A 286 -12.41 -13.92 -2.69
C ASP A 286 -13.44 -12.99 -3.36
#